data_AF-A0A2D8G407-F1
#
_entry.id   AF-A0A2D8G407-F1
#
_cell.length_a   1.000
_cell.length_b   1.000
_cell.length_c   1.000
_cell.angle_alpha   90.00
_cell.angle_beta   90.00
_cell.angle_gamma   90.00
#
_symmetry.space_group_name_H-M   'P 1'
#
loop_
_entity.id
_entity.type
_entity.pdbx_description
1 polymer ?
#
loop_
_entity_poly.entity_id
_entity_poly.type
_entity_poly.pdbx_seq_one_letter_code
_entity_poly.pdbx_strand_id
1 'polypeptide(L)'
;MRSNQPLFSPSRYRVCVPLQAVIISVTPLLAILLASRILPPELGRILLAGLFAFQLCFELRHGERNFLLSPAFLLAFVVLMAFSIMPNFFHQVLGWFDPLEVPSDKNLYLALPRLVIMSYFGSQAESWILTFSAVGLTLHALIRILCGNAIENSPATGTGRDYYRTFMLAFSALFTTLFIFQTQTVFFSSSMTAFFQTFFGPIQSFVLLFLLHLEMSRKQSYRIRALLLFCAAVVAMVLAKQFKVPILMILSAIIYYIATVQISFRRVISTILLCIFLFVFILQLVGIVRDQGHGNIEKFHRLSAEKLSALFISKVVWRQTETGFCFNNVLRSHADDDFNIAKQTFWLKILVPRVLWPEKPNFSQGAEYAVNYCKMPTLTSHSASITLLGQPVIEGGVPGLLVHGSILLFFLGGATALAFRRPGLTRVVVFALLPWWIDFDQDFALYFGNIVKFGLCITPLMLISSVSLKQRSISSAGRLGH
;
A
#
# COMPACT_ATOMS: atom_id res chain seq x y z
N MET A 1 -7.83 39.17 -10.51
CA MET A 1 -7.32 39.20 -9.12
C MET A 1 -8.42 38.69 -8.21
N ARG A 2 -8.33 37.43 -7.73
CA ARG A 2 -9.20 36.93 -6.65
C ARG A 2 -8.41 37.10 -5.36
N SER A 3 -8.98 37.80 -4.39
CA SER A 3 -8.35 38.06 -3.10
C SER A 3 -8.06 36.73 -2.38
N ASN A 4 -6.78 36.48 -2.11
CA ASN A 4 -6.37 35.49 -1.12
C ASN A 4 -6.71 36.06 0.26
N GLN A 5 -7.95 35.87 0.73
CA GLN A 5 -8.23 36.02 2.15
C GLN A 5 -7.59 34.83 2.89
N PRO A 6 -6.89 35.05 4.01
CA PRO A 6 -6.38 33.96 4.83
C PRO A 6 -7.57 33.20 5.40
N LEU A 7 -7.74 31.96 4.95
CA LEU A 7 -8.85 31.07 5.26
C LEU A 7 -8.66 30.41 6.64
N PHE A 8 -8.33 31.19 7.66
CA PHE A 8 -8.40 30.75 9.05
C PHE A 8 -9.75 31.14 9.62
N SER A 9 -10.75 30.28 9.40
CA SER A 9 -11.99 30.36 10.17
C SER A 9 -11.84 29.50 11.44
N PRO A 10 -11.74 30.10 12.64
CA PRO A 10 -11.77 29.37 13.91
C PRO A 10 -13.02 28.49 14.11
N SER A 11 -14.04 28.61 13.24
CA SER A 11 -15.22 27.74 13.25
C SER A 11 -14.95 26.31 12.78
N ARG A 12 -13.99 26.06 11.88
CA ARG A 12 -13.70 24.70 11.38
C ARG A 12 -13.06 23.82 12.47
N TYR A 13 -12.26 24.43 13.35
CA TYR A 13 -11.59 23.73 14.44
C TYR A 13 -12.55 23.16 15.47
N ARG A 14 -13.66 23.85 15.75
CA ARG A 14 -14.64 23.41 16.77
C ARG A 14 -15.41 22.15 16.39
N VAL A 15 -15.51 21.81 15.10
CA VAL A 15 -16.31 20.68 14.61
C VAL A 15 -15.46 19.40 14.48
N CYS A 16 -14.15 19.51 14.21
CA CYS A 16 -13.29 18.34 13.99
C CYS A 16 -12.84 17.64 15.28
N VAL A 17 -12.58 18.39 16.36
CA VAL A 17 -12.17 17.84 17.66
C VAL A 17 -13.19 16.86 18.28
N PRO A 18 -14.50 17.17 18.34
CA PRO A 18 -15.47 16.25 18.95
C PRO A 18 -15.56 14.92 18.21
N LEU A 19 -15.47 14.93 16.87
CA LEU A 19 -15.45 13.68 16.10
C LEU A 19 -14.22 12.83 16.43
N GLN A 20 -13.03 13.44 16.40
CA GLN A 20 -11.80 12.69 16.70
C GLN A 20 -11.83 12.15 18.13
N ALA A 21 -12.40 12.89 19.09
CA ALA A 21 -12.61 12.43 20.46
C ALA A 21 -13.55 11.22 20.55
N VAL A 22 -14.63 11.18 19.76
CA VAL A 22 -15.51 10.01 19.65
C VAL A 22 -14.74 8.81 19.09
N ILE A 23 -13.99 8.99 18.01
CA ILE A 23 -13.18 7.91 17.40
C ILE A 23 -12.16 7.39 18.41
N ILE A 24 -11.41 8.27 19.07
CA ILE A 24 -10.39 7.91 20.07
C ILE A 24 -11.00 7.25 21.31
N SER A 25 -12.23 7.56 21.67
CA SER A 25 -12.90 6.88 22.79
C SER A 25 -13.43 5.49 22.38
N VAL A 26 -14.03 5.38 21.19
CA VAL A 26 -14.75 4.18 20.75
C VAL A 26 -13.80 3.12 20.18
N THR A 27 -12.86 3.51 19.33
CA THR A 27 -12.03 2.54 18.58
C THR A 27 -11.04 1.74 19.44
N PRO A 28 -10.40 2.29 20.48
CA PRO A 28 -9.59 1.48 21.41
C PRO A 28 -10.43 0.50 22.21
N LEU A 29 -11.63 0.90 22.64
CA LEU A 29 -12.54 -0.01 23.32
C LEU A 29 -12.93 -1.16 22.39
N LEU A 30 -13.27 -0.89 21.13
CA LEU A 30 -13.52 -1.94 20.14
C LEU A 30 -12.31 -2.85 19.96
N ALA A 31 -11.11 -2.29 19.86
CA ALA A 31 -9.87 -3.07 19.73
C ALA A 31 -9.68 -4.02 20.93
N ILE A 32 -9.88 -3.53 22.16
CA ILE A 32 -9.79 -4.36 23.38
C ILE A 32 -10.87 -5.44 23.38
N LEU A 33 -12.12 -5.11 23.05
CA LEU A 33 -13.22 -6.07 23.04
C LEU A 33 -13.05 -7.15 21.96
N LEU A 34 -12.48 -6.80 20.80
CA LEU A 34 -12.16 -7.76 19.73
C LEU A 34 -10.98 -8.65 20.12
N ALA A 35 -9.89 -8.07 20.64
CA ALA A 35 -8.71 -8.83 21.06
C ALA A 35 -9.01 -9.79 22.23
N SER A 36 -9.87 -9.37 23.16
CA SER A 36 -10.36 -10.19 24.29
C SER A 36 -11.46 -11.17 23.90
N ARG A 37 -11.90 -11.19 22.63
CA ARG A 37 -12.98 -12.05 22.11
C ARG A 37 -14.35 -11.83 22.77
N ILE A 38 -14.56 -10.68 23.41
CA ILE A 38 -15.85 -10.30 24.00
C ILE A 38 -16.82 -9.85 22.90
N LEU A 39 -16.33 -9.09 21.92
CA LEU A 39 -17.13 -8.65 20.77
C LEU A 39 -16.93 -9.62 19.59
N PRO A 40 -18.01 -10.19 19.02
CA PRO A 40 -17.89 -11.05 17.85
C PRO A 40 -17.39 -10.25 16.62
N PRO A 41 -16.53 -10.83 15.78
CA PRO A 41 -15.95 -10.15 14.62
C PRO A 41 -16.97 -9.56 13.65
N GLU A 42 -18.13 -10.18 13.50
CA GLU A 42 -19.21 -9.74 12.62
C GLU A 42 -19.73 -8.35 13.03
N LEU A 43 -19.96 -8.15 14.34
CA LEU A 43 -20.35 -6.85 14.88
C LEU A 43 -19.19 -5.85 14.79
N GLY A 44 -17.97 -6.28 15.13
CA GLY A 44 -16.77 -5.46 15.01
C GLY A 44 -16.56 -4.91 13.60
N ARG A 45 -16.76 -5.74 12.59
CA ARG A 45 -16.66 -5.40 11.16
C ARG A 45 -17.64 -4.31 10.78
N ILE A 46 -18.92 -4.46 11.15
CA ILE A 46 -19.98 -3.47 10.84
C ILE A 46 -19.67 -2.14 11.53
N LEU A 47 -19.32 -2.18 12.82
CA LEU A 47 -19.01 -0.97 13.58
C LEU A 47 -17.78 -0.25 13.02
N LEU A 48 -16.69 -0.97 12.73
CA LEU A 48 -15.49 -0.37 12.14
C LEU A 48 -15.76 0.16 10.73
N ALA A 49 -16.49 -0.57 9.89
CA ALA A 49 -16.91 -0.07 8.57
C ALA A 49 -17.67 1.25 8.69
N GLY A 50 -18.62 1.32 9.64
CA GLY A 50 -19.35 2.54 9.96
C GLY A 50 -18.45 3.68 10.40
N LEU A 51 -17.48 3.44 11.30
CA LEU A 51 -16.55 4.45 11.80
C LEU A 51 -15.60 4.96 10.72
N PHE A 52 -15.05 4.08 9.88
CA PHE A 52 -14.25 4.46 8.72
C PHE A 52 -15.07 5.28 7.72
N ALA A 53 -16.27 4.82 7.38
CA ALA A 53 -17.17 5.54 6.47
C ALA A 53 -17.56 6.91 7.03
N PHE A 54 -17.82 7.01 8.34
CA PHE A 54 -18.14 8.25 9.01
C PHE A 54 -16.95 9.23 9.01
N GLN A 55 -15.74 8.77 9.33
CA GLN A 55 -14.51 9.58 9.24
C GLN A 55 -14.26 10.08 7.82
N LEU A 56 -14.37 9.20 6.82
CA LEU A 56 -14.21 9.55 5.39
C LEU A 56 -15.23 10.60 4.95
N CYS A 57 -16.51 10.34 5.20
CA CYS A 57 -17.59 11.25 4.84
C CYS A 57 -17.43 12.61 5.53
N PHE A 58 -17.06 12.60 6.81
CA PHE A 58 -16.86 13.82 7.57
C PHE A 58 -15.69 14.65 7.02
N GLU A 59 -14.52 14.04 6.84
CA GLU A 59 -13.35 14.72 6.28
C GLU A 59 -13.65 15.29 4.89
N LEU A 60 -14.21 14.46 3.99
CA LEU A 60 -14.56 14.88 2.64
C LEU A 60 -15.58 16.03 2.61
N ARG A 61 -16.60 16.03 3.49
CA ARG A 61 -17.60 17.10 3.58
C ARG A 61 -17.01 18.42 4.07
N HIS A 62 -16.05 18.37 4.99
CA HIS A 62 -15.40 19.56 5.53
C HIS A 62 -14.19 20.02 4.70
N GLY A 63 -13.90 19.31 3.60
CA GLY A 63 -12.75 19.60 2.73
C GLY A 63 -11.40 19.21 3.33
N GLU A 64 -11.41 18.52 4.47
CA GLU A 64 -10.23 17.96 5.10
C GLU A 64 -9.93 16.60 4.45
N ARG A 65 -8.66 16.29 4.19
CA ARG A 65 -8.25 15.06 3.48
C ARG A 65 -7.03 14.43 4.11
N ASN A 66 -6.95 14.57 5.42
CA ASN A 66 -5.83 14.10 6.21
C ASN A 66 -5.79 12.57 6.21
N PHE A 67 -6.94 11.90 6.07
CA PHE A 67 -6.99 10.45 5.89
C PHE A 67 -6.20 9.96 4.66
N LEU A 68 -6.18 10.73 3.56
CA LEU A 68 -5.39 10.41 2.36
C LEU A 68 -3.89 10.56 2.60
N LEU A 69 -3.50 11.39 3.57
CA LEU A 69 -2.11 11.65 3.94
C LEU A 69 -1.61 10.71 5.03
N SER A 70 -2.43 9.78 5.51
CA SER A 70 -2.15 8.95 6.69
C SER A 70 -1.92 7.49 6.28
N PRO A 71 -0.66 7.04 6.14
CA PRO A 71 -0.34 5.63 5.91
C PRO A 71 -0.99 4.68 6.91
N ALA A 72 -1.04 5.06 8.19
CA ALA A 72 -1.72 4.28 9.23
C ALA A 72 -3.21 4.09 8.93
N PHE A 73 -3.90 5.15 8.48
CA PHE A 73 -5.31 5.08 8.09
C PHE A 73 -5.49 4.26 6.82
N LEU A 74 -4.66 4.50 5.80
CA LEU A 74 -4.79 3.83 4.50
C LEU A 74 -4.52 2.33 4.61
N LEU A 75 -3.48 1.90 5.33
CA LEU A 75 -3.23 0.50 5.57
C LEU A 75 -4.39 -0.13 6.37
N ALA A 76 -4.83 0.49 7.47
CA ALA A 76 -5.94 -0.01 8.27
C ALA A 76 -7.25 -0.13 7.46
N PHE A 77 -7.54 0.84 6.60
CA PHE A 77 -8.69 0.81 5.71
C PHE A 77 -8.58 -0.29 4.65
N VAL A 78 -7.41 -0.44 4.02
CA VAL A 78 -7.15 -1.51 3.06
C VAL A 78 -7.29 -2.88 3.72
N VAL A 79 -6.77 -3.05 4.94
CA VAL A 79 -6.90 -4.29 5.72
C VAL A 79 -8.37 -4.62 5.99
N LEU A 80 -9.13 -3.67 6.53
CA LEU A 80 -10.56 -3.85 6.78
C LEU A 80 -11.34 -4.22 5.50
N MET A 81 -11.08 -3.50 4.40
CA MET A 81 -11.79 -3.72 3.14
C MET A 81 -11.39 -5.07 2.51
N ALA A 82 -10.10 -5.35 2.38
CA ALA A 82 -9.59 -6.48 1.61
C ALA A 82 -9.60 -7.81 2.38
N PHE A 83 -9.49 -7.79 3.71
CA PHE A 83 -9.39 -8.98 4.57
C PHE A 83 -10.59 -9.16 5.50
N SER A 84 -11.67 -8.40 5.33
CA SER A 84 -12.89 -8.64 6.11
C SER A 84 -14.12 -8.33 5.28
N ILE A 85 -14.35 -7.07 4.90
CA ILE A 85 -15.60 -6.64 4.25
C ILE A 85 -15.79 -7.30 2.88
N MET A 86 -14.83 -7.15 1.97
CA MET A 86 -14.97 -7.61 0.60
C MET A 86 -15.06 -9.14 0.52
N PRO A 87 -14.14 -9.93 1.10
CA PRO A 87 -14.27 -11.38 1.10
C PRO A 87 -15.57 -11.88 1.72
N ASN A 88 -16.02 -11.28 2.82
CA ASN A 88 -17.29 -11.64 3.45
C ASN A 88 -18.49 -11.30 2.55
N PHE A 89 -18.48 -10.16 1.86
CA PHE A 89 -19.55 -9.80 0.91
C PHE A 89 -19.65 -10.83 -0.22
N PHE A 90 -18.51 -11.20 -0.83
CA PHE A 90 -18.49 -12.23 -1.88
C PHE A 90 -18.93 -13.60 -1.38
N HIS A 91 -18.64 -13.93 -0.11
CA HIS A 91 -19.07 -15.17 0.51
C HIS A 91 -20.56 -15.18 0.84
N GLN A 92 -21.04 -14.24 1.66
CA GLN A 92 -22.38 -14.26 2.25
C GLN A 92 -23.47 -13.72 1.34
N VAL A 93 -23.16 -12.74 0.48
CA VAL A 93 -24.17 -12.08 -0.36
C VAL A 93 -24.24 -12.71 -1.74
N LEU A 94 -23.08 -13.00 -2.34
CA LEU A 94 -23.01 -13.50 -3.70
C LEU A 94 -22.98 -15.04 -3.78
N GLY A 95 -22.73 -15.74 -2.66
CA GLY A 95 -22.63 -17.21 -2.66
C GLY A 95 -21.49 -17.75 -3.54
N TRP A 96 -20.54 -16.90 -3.95
CA TRP A 96 -19.54 -17.25 -4.96
C TRP A 96 -18.44 -18.21 -4.47
N PHE A 97 -18.41 -18.49 -3.18
CA PHE A 97 -17.56 -19.53 -2.61
C PHE A 97 -18.30 -20.83 -2.31
N ASP A 98 -19.61 -20.90 -2.61
CA ASP A 98 -20.31 -22.17 -2.52
C ASP A 98 -19.70 -23.18 -3.49
N PRO A 99 -19.74 -24.49 -3.16
CA PRO A 99 -19.21 -25.54 -4.02
C PRO A 99 -19.86 -25.47 -5.40
N LEU A 100 -19.19 -24.85 -6.37
CA LEU A 100 -19.41 -25.22 -7.76
C LEU A 100 -19.00 -26.69 -7.82
N GLU A 101 -19.97 -27.59 -7.97
CA GLU A 101 -19.73 -28.99 -8.30
C GLU A 101 -18.82 -29.02 -9.54
N VAL A 102 -17.53 -29.27 -9.33
CA VAL A 102 -16.59 -29.38 -10.44
C VAL A 102 -16.74 -30.80 -11.00
N PRO A 103 -17.08 -30.96 -12.29
CA PRO A 103 -17.22 -32.28 -12.89
C PRO A 103 -15.93 -33.08 -12.75
N SER A 104 -16.09 -34.33 -12.35
CA SER A 104 -15.07 -35.35 -12.06
C SER A 104 -14.28 -35.79 -13.30
N ASP A 105 -13.65 -34.87 -14.03
CA ASP A 105 -12.74 -35.24 -15.12
C ASP A 105 -11.29 -34.85 -14.84
N LYS A 106 -10.47 -35.91 -14.82
CA LYS A 106 -9.14 -36.06 -14.22
C LYS A 106 -8.00 -35.25 -14.87
N ASN A 107 -8.27 -34.18 -15.60
CA ASN A 107 -7.24 -33.40 -16.30
C ASN A 107 -7.16 -31.91 -15.93
N LEU A 108 -7.89 -31.47 -14.91
CA LEU A 108 -7.79 -30.09 -14.43
C LEU A 108 -6.95 -30.02 -13.15
N TYR A 109 -5.64 -29.81 -13.29
CA TYR A 109 -4.72 -29.34 -12.23
C TYR A 109 -5.13 -27.99 -11.58
N LEU A 110 -6.37 -27.53 -11.81
CA LEU A 110 -6.99 -26.34 -11.25
C LEU A 110 -8.20 -26.65 -10.33
N ALA A 111 -8.59 -27.91 -10.20
CA ALA A 111 -9.72 -28.33 -9.37
C ALA A 111 -9.20 -29.11 -8.15
N LEU A 112 -9.45 -28.55 -6.95
CA LEU A 112 -9.11 -29.03 -5.59
C LEU A 112 -7.66 -28.74 -5.12
N PRO A 113 -7.46 -27.68 -4.30
CA PRO A 113 -8.02 -27.59 -2.94
C PRO A 113 -8.87 -26.32 -2.69
N ARG A 114 -9.65 -25.89 -3.69
CA ARG A 114 -10.49 -24.68 -3.61
C ARG A 114 -11.75 -24.80 -2.72
N LEU A 115 -12.01 -25.97 -2.14
CA LEU A 115 -13.24 -26.25 -1.37
C LEU A 115 -13.07 -26.13 0.16
N VAL A 116 -11.86 -25.98 0.69
CA VAL A 116 -11.60 -25.98 2.15
C VAL A 116 -11.17 -24.61 2.71
N ILE A 117 -11.22 -23.54 1.90
CA ILE A 117 -10.87 -22.16 2.35
C ILE A 117 -12.02 -21.47 3.14
N MET A 118 -13.13 -22.17 3.35
CA MET A 118 -14.15 -21.82 4.36
C MET A 118 -13.55 -22.05 5.77
N SER A 119 -13.47 -21.15 6.74
CA SER A 119 -13.84 -19.75 6.90
C SER A 119 -12.93 -19.22 8.02
N TYR A 120 -12.15 -18.16 7.78
CA TYR A 120 -11.58 -17.38 8.90
C TYR A 120 -12.53 -16.27 9.34
N PHE A 121 -13.65 -16.07 8.65
CA PHE A 121 -14.72 -15.16 9.08
C PHE A 121 -15.31 -15.67 10.41
N GLY A 122 -15.44 -14.77 11.37
CA GLY A 122 -15.82 -15.09 12.75
C GLY A 122 -14.68 -15.71 13.59
N SER A 123 -13.49 -15.89 13.03
CA SER A 123 -12.36 -16.50 13.74
C SER A 123 -11.52 -15.49 14.53
N GLN A 124 -10.56 -16.02 15.29
CA GLN A 124 -9.55 -15.21 15.98
C GLN A 124 -8.68 -14.39 15.00
N ALA A 125 -8.39 -14.92 13.81
CA ALA A 125 -7.65 -14.16 12.79
C ALA A 125 -8.41 -12.89 12.36
N GLU A 126 -9.70 -13.01 12.08
CA GLU A 126 -10.51 -11.84 11.74
C GLU A 126 -10.55 -10.84 12.91
N SER A 127 -10.67 -11.35 14.15
CA SER A 127 -10.63 -10.50 15.35
C SER A 127 -9.35 -9.65 15.42
N TRP A 128 -8.18 -10.24 15.14
CA TRP A 128 -6.90 -9.52 15.12
C TRP A 128 -6.75 -8.56 13.95
N ILE A 129 -7.26 -8.93 12.76
CA ILE A 129 -7.31 -8.05 11.58
C ILE A 129 -8.16 -6.80 11.87
N LEU A 130 -9.32 -6.99 12.50
CA LEU A 130 -10.20 -5.90 12.91
C LEU A 130 -9.58 -5.06 14.04
N THR A 131 -8.92 -5.70 15.00
CA THR A 131 -8.17 -5.01 16.07
C THR A 131 -7.08 -4.10 15.47
N PHE A 132 -6.27 -4.62 14.54
CA PHE A 132 -5.27 -3.83 13.83
C PHE A 132 -5.90 -2.62 13.12
N SER A 133 -7.03 -2.83 12.45
CA SER A 133 -7.77 -1.76 11.76
C SER A 133 -8.30 -0.69 12.73
N ALA A 134 -8.81 -1.10 13.89
CA ALA A 134 -9.30 -0.20 14.94
C ALA A 134 -8.17 0.66 15.54
N VAL A 135 -7.03 0.06 15.84
CA VAL A 135 -5.87 0.77 16.39
C VAL A 135 -5.28 1.72 15.34
N GLY A 136 -5.21 1.32 14.06
CA GLY A 136 -4.78 2.21 12.97
C GLY A 136 -5.68 3.44 12.81
N LEU A 137 -7.00 3.27 12.95
CA LEU A 137 -7.96 4.39 12.96
C LEU A 137 -7.78 5.30 14.19
N THR A 138 -7.59 4.70 15.38
CA THR A 138 -7.28 5.44 16.61
C THR A 138 -6.05 6.32 16.42
N LEU A 139 -4.96 5.72 15.90
CA LEU A 139 -3.69 6.38 15.72
C LEU A 139 -3.80 7.55 14.73
N HIS A 140 -4.53 7.37 13.63
CA HIS A 140 -4.84 8.45 12.71
C HIS A 140 -5.57 9.62 13.41
N ALA A 141 -6.62 9.32 14.18
CA ALA A 141 -7.39 10.34 14.88
C ALA A 141 -6.54 11.09 15.92
N LEU A 142 -5.72 10.36 16.68
CA LEU A 142 -4.78 10.93 17.66
C LEU A 142 -3.79 11.87 16.97
N ILE A 143 -3.14 11.43 15.89
CA ILE A 143 -2.18 12.25 15.16
C ILE A 143 -2.85 13.48 14.54
N ARG A 144 -4.10 13.35 14.08
CA ARG A 144 -4.86 14.49 13.57
C ARG A 144 -5.09 15.55 14.65
N ILE A 145 -5.41 15.16 15.89
CA ILE A 145 -5.50 16.12 17.01
C ILE A 145 -4.13 16.75 17.31
N LEU A 146 -3.08 15.93 17.39
CA LEU A 146 -1.74 16.38 17.80
C LEU A 146 -0.99 17.18 16.72
N CYS A 147 -1.30 16.95 15.45
CA CYS A 147 -0.53 17.48 14.31
C CYS A 147 -1.37 18.24 13.28
N GLY A 148 -2.71 18.19 13.36
CA GLY A 148 -3.60 18.79 12.37
C GLY A 148 -3.50 20.31 12.24
N ASN A 149 -2.76 20.97 13.15
CA ASN A 149 -2.60 22.42 13.22
C ASN A 149 -1.28 22.93 12.60
N ALA A 150 -0.41 22.05 12.12
CA ALA A 150 0.94 22.43 11.71
C ALA A 150 1.04 22.88 10.24
N ILE A 151 0.85 24.19 10.06
CA ILE A 151 1.55 25.12 9.15
C ILE A 151 1.28 25.03 7.64
N GLU A 152 0.75 26.17 7.17
CA GLU A 152 0.80 26.80 5.85
C GLU A 152 1.43 26.02 4.69
N ASN A 153 0.60 25.83 3.66
CA ASN A 153 1.06 25.63 2.29
C ASN A 153 1.87 26.86 1.86
N SER A 154 3.17 26.91 2.16
CA SER A 154 4.05 27.84 1.48
C SER A 154 4.39 27.21 0.13
N PRO A 155 3.84 27.70 -1.00
CA PRO A 155 4.29 27.24 -2.29
C PRO A 155 5.75 27.70 -2.41
N ALA A 156 6.70 26.77 -2.40
CA ALA A 156 8.10 27.08 -2.67
C ALA A 156 8.22 27.53 -4.15
N THR A 157 7.87 28.78 -4.43
CA THR A 157 8.01 29.47 -5.72
C THR A 157 9.43 29.99 -5.81
N GLY A 158 10.37 29.08 -6.10
CA GLY A 158 11.72 29.44 -6.50
C GLY A 158 11.94 29.13 -7.98
N THR A 159 12.52 30.08 -8.70
CA THR A 159 13.00 30.02 -10.11
C THR A 159 14.05 28.92 -10.37
N GLY A 160 14.32 28.08 -9.38
CA GLY A 160 15.22 26.94 -9.45
C GLY A 160 14.65 25.62 -9.96
N ARG A 161 13.35 25.54 -10.24
CA ARG A 161 12.64 24.28 -10.57
C ARG A 161 12.99 23.68 -11.94
N ASP A 162 13.45 24.47 -12.92
CA ASP A 162 13.57 23.97 -14.30
C ASP A 162 14.73 22.98 -14.48
N TYR A 163 15.87 23.16 -13.80
CA TYR A 163 16.98 22.19 -13.81
C TYR A 163 16.58 20.86 -13.16
N TYR A 164 15.96 20.90 -11.98
CA TYR A 164 15.50 19.69 -11.29
C TYR A 164 14.43 18.96 -12.07
N ARG A 165 13.53 19.69 -12.72
CA ARG A 165 12.55 19.08 -13.63
C ARG A 165 13.25 18.34 -14.76
N THR A 166 14.17 18.99 -15.46
CA THR A 166 14.89 18.37 -16.59
C THR A 166 15.69 17.16 -16.11
N PHE A 167 16.34 17.27 -14.94
CA PHE A 167 17.02 16.14 -14.29
C PHE A 167 16.06 14.99 -13.99
N MET A 168 14.91 15.25 -13.34
CA MET A 168 13.93 14.22 -13.00
C MET A 168 13.26 13.60 -14.23
N LEU A 169 13.01 14.39 -15.28
CA LEU A 169 12.53 13.89 -16.58
C LEU A 169 13.56 12.98 -17.23
N ALA A 170 14.81 13.42 -17.33
CA ALA A 170 15.90 12.64 -17.91
C ALA A 170 16.16 11.36 -17.11
N PHE A 171 16.16 11.46 -15.78
CA PHE A 171 16.34 10.34 -14.88
C PHE A 171 15.18 9.34 -14.99
N SER A 172 13.93 9.80 -14.91
CA SER A 172 12.76 8.93 -15.11
C SER A 172 12.74 8.27 -16.50
N ALA A 173 13.15 8.98 -17.55
CA ALA A 173 13.25 8.42 -18.89
C ALA A 173 14.35 7.35 -18.96
N LEU A 174 15.53 7.62 -18.39
CA LEU A 174 16.63 6.66 -18.29
C LEU A 174 16.18 5.37 -17.57
N PHE A 175 15.54 5.49 -16.41
CA PHE A 175 15.07 4.33 -15.66
C PHE A 175 14.01 3.54 -16.44
N THR A 176 13.06 4.21 -17.10
CA THR A 176 12.08 3.53 -17.96
C THR A 176 12.77 2.76 -19.09
N THR A 177 13.74 3.38 -19.77
CA THR A 177 14.51 2.73 -20.84
C THR A 177 15.32 1.55 -20.32
N LEU A 178 15.98 1.70 -19.17
CA LEU A 178 16.71 0.61 -18.52
C LEU A 178 15.79 -0.55 -18.16
N PHE A 179 14.57 -0.28 -17.69
CA PHE A 179 13.57 -1.31 -17.38
C PHE A 179 13.15 -2.09 -18.64
N ILE A 180 12.91 -1.38 -19.74
CA ILE A 180 12.60 -2.02 -21.04
C ILE A 180 13.80 -2.84 -21.51
N PHE A 181 15.01 -2.28 -21.48
CA PHE A 181 16.21 -2.98 -21.93
C PHE A 181 16.48 -4.24 -21.12
N GLN A 182 16.34 -4.16 -19.79
CA GLN A 182 16.49 -5.30 -18.89
C GLN A 182 15.50 -6.43 -19.20
N THR A 183 14.28 -6.10 -19.64
CA THR A 183 13.23 -7.10 -19.88
C THR A 183 13.29 -7.73 -21.26
N GLN A 184 13.90 -7.05 -22.22
CA GLN A 184 13.98 -7.49 -23.61
C GLN A 184 15.33 -8.14 -23.96
N THR A 185 16.36 -7.96 -23.12
CA THR A 185 17.71 -8.45 -23.41
C THR A 185 18.21 -9.41 -22.34
N VAL A 186 18.94 -10.45 -22.76
CA VAL A 186 19.62 -11.41 -21.87
C VAL A 186 20.94 -10.83 -21.32
N PHE A 187 21.13 -9.52 -21.45
CA PHE A 187 22.41 -8.86 -21.16
C PHE A 187 22.79 -8.94 -19.67
N PHE A 188 21.78 -8.90 -18.78
CA PHE A 188 22.01 -8.97 -17.34
C PHE A 188 21.84 -10.39 -16.81
N SER A 189 22.76 -10.81 -15.92
CA SER A 189 22.58 -12.04 -15.15
C SER A 189 21.27 -12.00 -14.35
N SER A 190 20.71 -13.16 -14.00
CA SER A 190 19.50 -13.28 -13.19
C SER A 190 19.59 -12.50 -11.87
N SER A 191 20.78 -12.48 -11.26
CA SER A 191 21.05 -11.76 -10.02
C SER A 191 21.05 -10.24 -10.20
N MET A 192 21.67 -9.74 -11.28
CA MET A 192 21.63 -8.31 -11.62
C MET A 192 20.20 -7.87 -11.99
N THR A 193 19.48 -8.71 -12.72
CA THR A 193 18.08 -8.47 -13.07
C THR A 193 17.20 -8.35 -11.81
N ALA A 194 17.32 -9.29 -10.87
CA ALA A 194 16.59 -9.23 -9.60
C ALA A 194 16.97 -8.00 -8.75
N PHE A 195 18.25 -7.64 -8.73
CA PHE A 195 18.73 -6.42 -8.08
C PHE A 195 18.06 -5.18 -8.67
N PHE A 196 18.15 -4.97 -9.99
CA PHE A 196 17.56 -3.80 -10.64
C PHE A 196 16.05 -3.70 -10.43
N GLN A 197 15.31 -4.81 -10.54
CA GLN A 197 13.86 -4.82 -10.29
C GLN A 197 13.51 -4.38 -8.87
N THR A 198 14.31 -4.78 -7.88
CA THR A 198 14.06 -4.46 -6.47
C THR A 198 14.32 -2.98 -6.17
N PHE A 199 15.34 -2.37 -6.77
CA PHE A 199 15.75 -0.99 -6.48
C PHE A 199 15.07 0.05 -7.37
N PHE A 200 14.80 -0.26 -8.64
CA PHE A 200 14.32 0.71 -9.60
C PHE A 200 12.86 1.09 -9.39
N GLY A 201 12.00 0.17 -8.98
CA GLY A 201 10.59 0.47 -8.70
C GLY A 201 10.38 1.64 -7.72
N PRO A 202 10.96 1.58 -6.51
CA PRO A 202 10.90 2.66 -5.52
C PRO A 202 11.48 3.99 -5.97
N ILE A 203 12.65 3.95 -6.61
CA ILE A 203 13.29 5.16 -7.15
C ILE A 203 12.39 5.78 -8.22
N GLN A 204 11.88 4.97 -9.15
CA GLN A 204 10.98 5.44 -10.20
C GLN A 204 9.66 5.98 -9.64
N SER A 205 9.10 5.34 -8.61
CA SER A 205 7.91 5.84 -7.92
C SER A 205 8.13 7.23 -7.33
N PHE A 206 9.25 7.42 -6.63
CA PHE A 206 9.61 8.72 -6.08
C PHE A 206 9.81 9.77 -7.16
N VAL A 207 10.59 9.47 -8.20
CA VAL A 207 10.89 10.42 -9.29
C VAL A 207 9.62 10.85 -10.01
N LEU A 208 8.73 9.90 -10.32
CA LEU A 208 7.46 10.18 -10.98
C LEU A 208 6.50 11.02 -10.12
N LEU A 209 6.36 10.68 -8.83
CA LEU A 209 5.53 11.46 -7.91
C LEU A 209 6.10 12.86 -7.66
N PHE A 210 7.42 12.98 -7.57
CA PHE A 210 8.07 14.27 -7.43
C PHE A 210 7.91 15.12 -8.70
N LEU A 211 8.03 14.52 -9.88
CA LEU A 211 7.76 15.20 -11.14
C LEU A 211 6.31 15.67 -11.23
N LEU A 212 5.34 14.81 -10.89
CA LEU A 212 3.92 15.19 -10.81
C LEU A 212 3.72 16.36 -9.84
N HIS A 213 4.36 16.34 -8.67
CA HIS A 213 4.34 17.44 -7.71
C HIS A 213 4.83 18.76 -8.32
N LEU A 214 5.96 18.73 -9.04
CA LEU A 214 6.52 19.91 -9.68
C LEU A 214 5.61 20.48 -10.78
N GLU A 215 4.90 19.61 -11.52
CA GLU A 215 4.08 20.00 -12.68
C GLU A 215 2.64 20.41 -12.35
N MET A 216 2.10 20.03 -11.18
CA MET A 216 0.72 20.36 -10.81
C MET A 216 0.41 21.86 -10.84
N SER A 217 1.41 22.72 -10.59
CA SER A 217 1.24 24.19 -10.56
C SER A 217 1.57 24.89 -11.88
N ARG A 218 1.79 24.15 -12.99
CA ARG A 218 2.32 24.69 -14.26
C ARG A 218 1.32 24.60 -15.42
N LYS A 219 1.73 25.14 -16.58
CA LYS A 219 0.96 25.10 -17.84
C LYS A 219 0.61 23.65 -18.21
N GLN A 220 -0.53 23.48 -18.89
CA GLN A 220 -1.09 22.16 -19.23
C GLN A 220 -0.14 21.27 -20.05
N SER A 221 0.69 21.86 -20.92
CA SER A 221 1.67 21.13 -21.73
C SER A 221 2.66 20.33 -20.91
N TYR A 222 3.16 20.87 -19.79
CA TYR A 222 4.12 20.15 -18.94
C TYR A 222 3.45 19.04 -18.13
N ARG A 223 2.20 19.26 -17.69
CA ARG A 223 1.38 18.22 -17.05
C ARG A 223 1.18 17.02 -17.95
N ILE A 224 0.89 17.25 -19.23
CA ILE A 224 0.75 16.18 -20.23
C ILE A 224 2.06 15.39 -20.39
N ARG A 225 3.21 16.07 -20.46
CA ARG A 225 4.53 15.39 -20.56
C ARG A 225 4.81 14.48 -19.37
N ALA A 226 4.59 14.96 -18.15
CA ALA A 226 4.77 14.15 -16.94
C ALA A 226 3.83 12.94 -16.90
N LEU A 227 2.56 13.13 -17.31
CA LEU A 227 1.59 12.03 -17.40
C LEU A 227 1.98 11.00 -18.46
N LEU A 228 2.44 11.42 -19.64
CA LEU A 228 2.92 10.50 -20.68
C LEU A 228 4.10 9.66 -20.18
N LEU A 229 5.05 10.28 -19.49
CA LEU A 229 6.19 9.56 -18.91
C LEU A 229 5.77 8.59 -17.80
N PHE A 230 4.79 8.99 -16.97
CA PHE A 230 4.20 8.11 -15.98
C PHE A 230 3.56 6.88 -16.62
N CYS A 231 2.75 7.08 -17.67
CA CYS A 231 2.15 5.99 -18.43
C CYS A 231 3.21 5.07 -19.06
N ALA A 232 4.25 5.64 -19.67
CA ALA A 232 5.34 4.87 -20.27
C ALA A 232 6.08 4.01 -19.22
N ALA A 233 6.36 4.56 -18.04
CA ALA A 233 6.98 3.83 -16.94
C ALA A 233 6.09 2.69 -16.42
N VAL A 234 4.79 2.92 -16.27
CA VAL A 234 3.82 1.88 -15.89
C VAL A 234 3.80 0.74 -16.91
N VAL A 235 3.72 1.06 -18.21
CA VAL A 235 3.72 0.07 -19.28
C VAL A 235 5.02 -0.74 -19.27
N ALA A 236 6.17 -0.09 -19.12
CA ALA A 236 7.46 -0.76 -18.99
C ALA A 236 7.49 -1.73 -17.79
N MET A 237 6.94 -1.33 -16.64
CA MET A 237 6.87 -2.21 -15.47
C MET A 237 5.94 -3.42 -15.66
N VAL A 238 4.80 -3.22 -16.34
CA VAL A 238 3.87 -4.30 -16.68
C VAL A 238 4.55 -5.30 -17.64
N LEU A 239 5.26 -4.82 -18.66
CA LEU A 239 6.02 -5.68 -19.58
C LEU A 239 7.12 -6.48 -18.86
N ALA A 240 7.67 -5.93 -17.78
CA ALA A 240 8.63 -6.63 -16.93
C ALA A 240 8.03 -7.69 -16.00
N LYS A 241 6.72 -7.94 -16.11
CA LYS A 241 5.97 -8.86 -15.23
C LYS A 241 5.92 -8.40 -13.76
N GLN A 242 6.20 -7.13 -13.49
CA GLN A 242 6.10 -6.51 -12.17
C GLN A 242 4.72 -5.85 -12.05
N PHE A 243 3.67 -6.61 -11.76
CA PHE A 243 2.28 -6.13 -11.88
C PHE A 243 1.73 -5.41 -10.65
N LYS A 244 2.15 -5.81 -9.44
CA LYS A 244 1.66 -5.24 -8.17
C LYS A 244 2.13 -3.81 -7.97
N VAL A 245 3.42 -3.56 -8.23
CA VAL A 245 4.08 -2.26 -8.05
C VAL A 245 3.44 -1.13 -8.88
N PRO A 246 3.24 -1.25 -10.21
CA PRO A 246 2.67 -0.16 -11.02
C PRO A 246 1.23 0.16 -10.63
N ILE A 247 0.42 -0.84 -10.25
CA ILE A 247 -0.95 -0.60 -9.76
C ILE A 247 -0.92 0.26 -8.50
N LEU A 248 -0.06 -0.09 -7.54
CA LEU A 248 0.07 0.65 -6.29
C LEU A 248 0.71 2.03 -6.50
N MET A 249 1.60 2.19 -7.49
CA MET A 249 2.15 3.48 -7.89
C MET A 249 1.09 4.42 -8.47
N ILE A 250 0.23 3.91 -9.36
CA ILE A 250 -0.91 4.65 -9.91
C ILE A 250 -1.83 5.10 -8.79
N LEU A 251 -2.20 4.18 -7.89
CA LEU A 251 -3.02 4.49 -6.72
C LEU A 251 -2.38 5.60 -5.87
N SER A 252 -1.08 5.50 -5.60
CA SER A 252 -0.34 6.50 -4.83
C SER A 252 -0.36 7.89 -5.50
N ALA A 253 -0.18 7.95 -6.82
CA ALA A 253 -0.26 9.18 -7.60
C ALA A 253 -1.66 9.81 -7.58
N ILE A 254 -2.72 9.00 -7.64
CA ILE A 254 -4.09 9.47 -7.54
C ILE A 254 -4.39 9.99 -6.14
N ILE A 255 -4.08 9.23 -5.09
CA ILE A 255 -4.30 9.66 -3.70
C ILE A 255 -3.55 10.98 -3.46
N TYR A 256 -2.32 11.09 -3.95
CA TYR A 256 -1.52 12.31 -3.88
C TYR A 256 -2.17 13.50 -4.61
N TYR A 257 -2.66 13.28 -5.83
CA TYR A 257 -3.36 14.28 -6.61
C TYR A 257 -4.64 14.76 -5.91
N ILE A 258 -5.47 13.83 -5.41
CA ILE A 258 -6.70 14.16 -4.69
C ILE A 258 -6.41 14.92 -3.40
N ALA A 259 -5.36 14.54 -2.67
CA ALA A 259 -4.94 15.21 -1.45
C ALA A 259 -4.42 16.63 -1.72
N THR A 260 -3.77 16.87 -2.86
CA THR A 260 -3.14 18.16 -3.18
C THR A 260 -4.08 19.13 -3.88
N VAL A 261 -4.88 18.68 -4.85
CA VAL A 261 -5.66 19.58 -5.74
C VAL A 261 -7.03 19.95 -5.16
N GLN A 262 -7.41 19.39 -4.00
CA GLN A 262 -8.67 19.72 -3.32
C GLN A 262 -9.92 19.64 -4.23
N ILE A 263 -9.97 18.65 -5.13
CA ILE A 263 -11.09 18.43 -6.08
C ILE A 263 -12.45 18.22 -5.40
N SER A 264 -13.55 18.70 -5.97
CA SER A 264 -14.89 18.51 -5.39
C SER A 264 -15.27 17.04 -5.20
N PHE A 265 -16.17 16.74 -4.25
CA PHE A 265 -16.61 15.37 -3.92
C PHE A 265 -17.05 14.57 -5.17
N ARG A 266 -17.83 15.19 -6.06
CA ARG A 266 -18.25 14.55 -7.33
C ARG A 266 -17.06 14.13 -8.19
N ARG A 267 -16.02 14.96 -8.28
CA ARG A 267 -14.79 14.65 -9.03
C ARG A 267 -13.96 13.57 -8.34
N VAL A 268 -14.00 13.47 -7.01
CA VAL A 268 -13.38 12.34 -6.29
C VAL A 268 -14.04 11.03 -6.73
N ILE A 269 -15.38 10.97 -6.74
CA ILE A 269 -16.11 9.78 -7.20
C ILE A 269 -15.76 9.46 -8.67
N SER A 270 -15.81 10.44 -9.57
CA SER A 270 -15.43 10.21 -10.98
C SER A 270 -13.98 9.72 -11.11
N THR A 271 -13.08 10.21 -10.27
CA THR A 271 -11.68 9.77 -10.24
C THR A 271 -11.60 8.32 -9.77
N ILE A 272 -12.30 7.94 -8.70
CA ILE A 272 -12.36 6.54 -8.22
C ILE A 272 -12.87 5.62 -9.32
N LEU A 273 -13.95 5.99 -10.03
CA LEU A 273 -14.47 5.21 -11.15
C LEU A 273 -13.44 5.06 -12.29
N LEU A 274 -12.72 6.14 -12.64
CA LEU A 274 -11.63 6.09 -13.60
C LEU A 274 -10.49 5.16 -13.13
N CYS A 275 -10.18 5.15 -11.84
CA CYS A 275 -9.16 4.25 -11.27
C CYS A 275 -9.58 2.79 -11.38
N ILE A 276 -10.85 2.48 -11.09
CA ILE A 276 -11.40 1.14 -11.25
C ILE A 276 -11.29 0.71 -12.72
N PHE A 277 -11.66 1.58 -13.65
CA PHE A 277 -11.53 1.31 -15.09
C PHE A 277 -10.07 1.06 -15.50
N LEU A 278 -9.13 1.93 -15.09
CA LEU A 278 -7.70 1.77 -15.38
C LEU A 278 -7.14 0.49 -14.77
N PHE A 279 -7.56 0.13 -13.56
CA PHE A 279 -7.16 -1.11 -12.90
C PHE A 279 -7.62 -2.33 -13.71
N VAL A 280 -8.89 -2.34 -14.13
CA VAL A 280 -9.44 -3.40 -14.99
C VAL A 280 -8.68 -3.49 -16.32
N PHE A 281 -8.38 -2.35 -16.95
CA PHE A 281 -7.60 -2.28 -18.18
C PHE A 281 -6.18 -2.85 -18.00
N ILE A 282 -5.50 -2.51 -16.89
CA ILE A 282 -4.17 -3.07 -16.59
C ILE A 282 -4.27 -4.57 -16.39
N LEU A 283 -5.27 -5.08 -15.65
CA LEU A 283 -5.48 -6.52 -15.50
C LEU A 283 -5.69 -7.23 -16.84
N GLN A 284 -6.38 -6.61 -17.80
CA GLN A 284 -6.50 -7.13 -19.16
C GLN A 284 -5.13 -7.21 -19.85
N LEU A 285 -4.34 -6.14 -19.77
CA LEU A 285 -2.98 -6.09 -20.30
C LEU A 285 -2.09 -7.17 -19.69
N VAL A 286 -2.18 -7.39 -18.37
CA VAL A 286 -1.48 -8.48 -17.67
C VAL A 286 -1.87 -9.85 -18.23
N GLY A 287 -3.16 -10.09 -18.43
CA GLY A 287 -3.66 -11.34 -19.02
C GLY A 287 -3.05 -11.58 -20.41
N ILE A 288 -3.07 -10.56 -21.26
CA ILE A 288 -2.51 -10.60 -22.61
C ILE A 288 -1.00 -10.93 -22.58
N VAL A 289 -0.22 -10.21 -21.77
CA VAL A 289 1.24 -10.40 -21.69
C VAL A 289 1.61 -11.77 -21.11
N ARG A 290 0.81 -12.31 -20.20
CA ARG A 290 1.07 -13.62 -19.57
C ARG A 290 0.76 -14.79 -20.51
N ASP A 291 -0.29 -14.67 -21.32
CA ASP A 291 -0.74 -15.75 -22.21
C ASP A 291 0.11 -15.89 -23.48
N GLN A 292 0.90 -14.87 -23.86
CA GLN A 292 1.87 -14.97 -24.97
C GLN A 292 2.95 -16.05 -24.76
N GLY A 293 3.16 -16.55 -23.53
CA GLY A 293 4.05 -17.67 -23.26
C GLY A 293 3.48 -19.05 -23.59
N HIS A 294 2.18 -19.17 -23.89
CA HIS A 294 1.52 -20.43 -24.20
C HIS A 294 0.82 -20.28 -25.57
N GLY A 295 1.57 -20.51 -26.65
CA GLY A 295 1.24 -20.18 -28.04
C GLY A 295 -0.03 -20.81 -28.62
N ASN A 296 -1.20 -20.40 -28.15
CA ASN A 296 -2.49 -20.71 -28.77
C ASN A 296 -3.31 -19.43 -28.96
N ILE A 297 -3.14 -18.82 -30.14
CA ILE A 297 -3.82 -17.61 -30.61
C ILE A 297 -5.35 -17.80 -30.65
N GLU A 298 -5.85 -19.03 -30.76
CA GLU A 298 -7.30 -19.32 -30.68
C GLU A 298 -7.90 -19.11 -29.27
N LYS A 299 -7.11 -19.24 -28.19
CA LYS A 299 -7.59 -18.95 -26.82
C LYS A 299 -7.70 -17.46 -26.52
N PHE A 300 -7.03 -16.62 -27.33
CA PHE A 300 -6.95 -15.16 -27.19
C PHE A 300 -8.27 -14.47 -27.57
N HIS A 301 -8.97 -14.95 -28.60
CA HIS A 301 -10.24 -14.35 -29.06
C HIS A 301 -11.42 -14.58 -28.10
N ARG A 302 -11.28 -15.50 -27.12
CA ARG A 302 -12.27 -15.73 -26.05
C ARG A 302 -11.75 -15.26 -24.69
N LEU A 303 -11.25 -14.04 -24.60
CA LEU A 303 -11.18 -13.29 -23.34
C LEU A 303 -12.60 -12.80 -23.02
N SER A 304 -13.48 -13.73 -22.61
CA SER A 304 -14.84 -13.40 -22.18
C SER A 304 -14.81 -12.57 -20.89
N ALA A 305 -15.84 -11.78 -20.65
CA ALA A 305 -16.05 -11.07 -19.38
C ALA A 305 -15.97 -12.02 -18.17
N GLU A 306 -16.32 -13.30 -18.36
CA GLU A 306 -16.22 -14.37 -17.37
C GLU A 306 -14.78 -14.75 -17.00
N LYS A 307 -13.86 -14.82 -17.98
CA LYS A 307 -12.43 -15.05 -17.66
C LYS A 307 -11.85 -13.87 -16.88
N LEU A 308 -12.28 -12.67 -17.21
CA LEU A 308 -11.84 -11.45 -16.54
C LEU A 308 -12.35 -11.40 -15.09
N SER A 309 -13.64 -11.67 -14.89
CA SER A 309 -14.22 -11.74 -13.54
C SER A 309 -13.57 -12.85 -12.73
N ALA A 310 -13.31 -14.02 -13.32
CA ALA A 310 -12.60 -15.11 -12.66
C ALA A 310 -11.16 -14.72 -12.25
N LEU A 311 -10.42 -14.00 -13.10
CA LEU A 311 -9.08 -13.48 -12.75
C LEU A 311 -9.15 -12.45 -11.61
N PHE A 312 -10.12 -11.54 -11.65
CA PHE A 312 -10.34 -10.55 -10.58
C PHE A 312 -10.66 -11.24 -9.26
N ILE A 313 -11.64 -12.16 -9.25
CA ILE A 313 -12.03 -12.92 -8.06
C ILE A 313 -10.83 -13.71 -7.52
N SER A 314 -10.08 -14.39 -8.39
CA SER A 314 -8.92 -15.18 -7.99
C SER A 314 -7.78 -14.34 -7.41
N LYS A 315 -7.55 -13.12 -7.92
CA LYS A 315 -6.42 -12.29 -7.48
C LYS A 315 -6.75 -11.35 -6.33
N VAL A 316 -7.96 -10.83 -6.30
CA VAL A 316 -8.37 -9.76 -5.38
C VAL A 316 -9.15 -10.30 -4.20
N VAL A 317 -9.97 -11.33 -4.37
CA VAL A 317 -10.80 -11.86 -3.28
C VAL A 317 -10.19 -13.12 -2.72
N TRP A 318 -9.99 -14.14 -3.57
CA TRP A 318 -9.48 -15.45 -3.16
C TRP A 318 -8.14 -15.37 -2.45
N ARG A 319 -7.20 -14.58 -2.99
CA ARG A 319 -5.87 -14.39 -2.39
C ARG A 319 -5.95 -13.85 -0.96
N GLN A 320 -6.83 -12.89 -0.70
CA GLN A 320 -6.97 -12.30 0.64
C GLN A 320 -7.63 -13.29 1.60
N THR A 321 -8.59 -14.08 1.11
CA THR A 321 -9.21 -15.15 1.88
C THR A 321 -8.22 -16.25 2.25
N GLU A 322 -7.38 -16.66 1.29
CA GLU A 322 -6.31 -17.64 1.50
C GLU A 322 -5.35 -17.14 2.57
N THR A 323 -4.79 -15.93 2.41
CA THR A 323 -3.87 -15.34 3.39
C THR A 323 -4.53 -15.23 4.79
N GLY A 324 -5.81 -14.84 4.88
CA GLY A 324 -6.56 -14.81 6.15
C GLY A 324 -6.76 -16.20 6.78
N PHE A 325 -7.02 -17.21 5.97
CA PHE A 325 -7.09 -18.61 6.41
C PHE A 325 -5.75 -19.12 6.93
N CYS A 326 -4.64 -18.85 6.21
CA CYS A 326 -3.30 -19.24 6.66
C CYS A 326 -2.97 -18.56 8.00
N PHE A 327 -3.29 -17.27 8.14
CA PHE A 327 -3.11 -16.55 9.40
C PHE A 327 -3.92 -17.15 10.56
N ASN A 328 -5.15 -17.62 10.30
CA ASN A 328 -5.94 -18.33 11.32
C ASN A 328 -5.27 -19.63 11.79
N ASN A 329 -4.66 -20.39 10.87
CA ASN A 329 -3.92 -21.59 11.25
C ASN A 329 -2.62 -21.25 12.01
N VAL A 330 -1.94 -20.15 11.66
CA VAL A 330 -0.81 -19.65 12.46
C VAL A 330 -1.25 -19.35 13.89
N LEU A 331 -2.36 -18.63 14.09
CA LEU A 331 -2.88 -18.35 15.43
C LEU A 331 -3.24 -19.63 16.19
N ARG A 332 -3.86 -20.60 15.53
CA ARG A 332 -4.18 -21.89 16.17
C ARG A 332 -2.94 -22.67 16.61
N SER A 333 -1.85 -22.57 15.85
CA SER A 333 -0.62 -23.31 16.13
C SER A 333 0.34 -22.60 17.09
N HIS A 334 0.34 -21.26 17.10
CA HIS A 334 1.40 -20.47 17.73
C HIS A 334 0.90 -19.36 18.66
N ALA A 335 -0.41 -19.13 18.83
CA ALA A 335 -0.89 -18.01 19.67
C ALA A 335 -0.37 -18.07 21.11
N ASP A 336 -0.24 -19.28 21.64
CA ASP A 336 0.16 -19.56 23.02
C ASP A 336 1.67 -19.89 23.16
N ASP A 337 2.46 -19.70 22.10
CA ASP A 337 3.90 -19.90 22.15
C ASP A 337 4.58 -18.91 23.11
N ASP A 338 5.58 -19.39 23.85
CA ASP A 338 6.31 -18.59 24.83
C ASP A 338 7.02 -17.41 24.17
N PHE A 339 6.82 -16.22 24.74
CA PHE A 339 7.49 -15.01 24.28
C PHE A 339 8.97 -15.02 24.67
N ASN A 340 9.84 -15.21 23.68
CA ASN A 340 11.28 -15.13 23.86
C ASN A 340 11.84 -13.83 23.25
N ILE A 341 12.30 -12.91 24.11
CA ILE A 341 12.89 -11.61 23.71
C ILE A 341 14.03 -11.78 22.70
N ALA A 342 14.88 -12.80 22.87
CA ALA A 342 16.03 -13.02 22.00
C ALA A 342 15.64 -13.39 20.56
N LYS A 343 14.43 -13.95 20.35
CA LYS A 343 13.90 -14.26 19.01
C LYS A 343 13.21 -13.06 18.35
N GLN A 344 12.85 -12.03 19.11
CA GLN A 344 12.07 -10.90 18.58
C GLN A 344 12.85 -9.98 17.64
N THR A 345 14.17 -10.13 17.54
CA THR A 345 14.98 -9.41 16.55
C THR A 345 15.05 -10.12 15.19
N PHE A 346 14.16 -11.09 14.91
CA PHE A 346 14.17 -11.88 13.68
C PHE A 346 14.18 -11.02 12.40
N TRP A 347 13.44 -9.91 12.38
CA TRP A 347 13.34 -9.04 11.22
C TRP A 347 14.59 -8.16 11.02
N LEU A 348 15.38 -7.88 12.06
CA LEU A 348 16.63 -7.11 11.92
C LEU A 348 17.66 -7.85 11.05
N LYS A 349 17.62 -9.19 11.06
CA LYS A 349 18.46 -10.03 10.19
C LYS A 349 18.27 -9.69 8.72
N ILE A 350 17.10 -9.17 8.32
CA ILE A 350 16.86 -8.79 6.92
C ILE A 350 17.63 -7.53 6.50
N LEU A 351 18.06 -6.70 7.45
CA LEU A 351 18.76 -5.45 7.17
C LEU A 351 20.23 -5.67 6.82
N VAL A 352 20.80 -6.81 7.24
CA VAL A 352 22.18 -7.18 6.93
C VAL A 352 22.29 -7.54 5.43
N PRO A 353 23.11 -6.83 4.63
CA PRO A 353 23.33 -7.18 3.23
C PRO A 353 23.95 -8.57 3.08
N ARG A 354 23.59 -9.31 2.02
CA ARG A 354 24.20 -10.63 1.73
C ARG A 354 25.72 -10.56 1.48
N VAL A 355 26.24 -9.38 1.13
CA VAL A 355 27.69 -9.16 1.00
C VAL A 355 28.38 -9.28 2.37
N LEU A 356 27.73 -8.82 3.45
CA LEU A 356 28.26 -8.90 4.82
C LEU A 356 27.89 -10.23 5.49
N TRP A 357 26.80 -10.88 5.06
CA TRP A 357 26.38 -12.20 5.54
C TRP A 357 25.95 -13.09 4.36
N PRO A 358 26.88 -13.78 3.69
CA PRO A 358 26.58 -14.60 2.51
C PRO A 358 25.55 -15.70 2.79
N GLU A 359 25.66 -16.33 3.96
CA GLU A 359 24.79 -17.41 4.45
C GLU A 359 23.43 -16.93 4.97
N LYS A 360 23.09 -15.66 4.76
CA LYS A 360 21.84 -15.08 5.23
C LYS A 360 20.63 -15.91 4.76
N PRO A 361 19.70 -16.26 5.68
CA PRO A 361 18.54 -17.07 5.37
C PRO A 361 17.63 -16.38 4.34
N ASN A 362 16.86 -17.19 3.62
CA ASN A 362 15.83 -16.64 2.75
C ASN A 362 14.63 -16.19 3.58
N PHE A 363 14.25 -14.92 3.44
CA PHE A 363 13.10 -14.34 4.16
C PHE A 363 11.79 -14.48 3.37
N SER A 364 11.83 -14.99 2.13
CA SER A 364 10.65 -15.32 1.35
C SER A 364 10.24 -16.76 1.61
N GLN A 365 9.50 -16.99 2.69
CA GLN A 365 9.08 -18.32 3.15
C GLN A 365 7.74 -18.78 2.58
N GLY A 366 7.24 -18.15 1.51
CA GLY A 366 5.89 -18.40 0.99
C GLY A 366 5.56 -19.87 0.66
N ALA A 367 6.53 -20.66 0.19
CA ALA A 367 6.32 -22.09 -0.07
C ALA A 367 6.18 -22.89 1.25
N GLU A 368 6.99 -22.57 2.25
CA GLU A 368 6.93 -23.19 3.58
C GLU A 368 5.60 -22.85 4.26
N TYR A 369 5.17 -21.59 4.19
CA TYR A 369 3.87 -21.17 4.71
C TYR A 369 2.70 -21.84 3.99
N ALA A 370 2.79 -22.03 2.67
CA ALA A 370 1.76 -22.71 1.90
C ALA A 370 1.53 -24.14 2.41
N VAL A 371 2.62 -24.85 2.72
CA VAL A 371 2.58 -26.22 3.24
C VAL A 371 2.10 -26.23 4.69
N ASN A 372 2.76 -25.46 5.57
CA ASN A 372 2.57 -25.56 7.02
C ASN A 372 1.25 -24.95 7.50
N TYR A 373 0.81 -23.84 6.88
CA TYR A 373 -0.32 -23.05 7.39
C TYR A 373 -1.46 -22.93 6.40
N CYS A 374 -1.19 -22.90 5.09
CA CYS A 374 -2.26 -22.85 4.08
C CYS A 374 -2.82 -24.23 3.72
N LYS A 375 -2.21 -25.32 4.23
CA LYS A 375 -2.60 -26.71 3.96
C LYS A 375 -2.60 -27.07 2.46
N MET A 376 -1.59 -26.56 1.73
CA MET A 376 -1.39 -26.81 0.30
C MET A 376 -0.07 -27.58 0.05
N PRO A 377 0.01 -28.87 0.43
CA PRO A 377 1.26 -29.64 0.41
C PRO A 377 1.83 -29.91 -1.00
N THR A 378 1.00 -29.81 -2.04
CA THR A 378 1.39 -30.10 -3.43
C THR A 378 2.00 -28.90 -4.17
N LEU A 379 2.08 -27.73 -3.52
CA LEU A 379 2.45 -26.46 -4.14
C LEU A 379 3.83 -25.96 -3.65
N THR A 380 4.89 -26.61 -4.12
CA THR A 380 6.29 -26.29 -3.76
C THR A 380 6.81 -24.96 -4.34
N SER A 381 6.09 -24.36 -5.31
CA SER A 381 6.45 -23.08 -5.96
C SER A 381 5.45 -21.95 -5.69
N HIS A 382 4.62 -22.08 -4.66
CA HIS A 382 3.58 -21.09 -4.35
C HIS A 382 4.10 -19.95 -3.48
N SER A 383 3.67 -18.73 -3.82
CA SER A 383 3.98 -17.52 -3.04
C SER A 383 2.79 -17.22 -2.14
N ALA A 384 2.58 -18.07 -1.14
CA ALA A 384 1.65 -17.77 -0.05
C ALA A 384 2.26 -16.74 0.90
N SER A 385 1.40 -16.09 1.68
CA SER A 385 1.77 -15.13 2.70
C SER A 385 0.88 -15.36 3.92
N ILE A 386 1.38 -15.02 5.11
CA ILE A 386 0.66 -15.13 6.39
C ILE A 386 0.29 -13.76 6.96
N THR A 387 0.24 -12.74 6.10
CA THR A 387 0.08 -11.31 6.44
C THR A 387 1.24 -10.71 7.24
N LEU A 388 1.22 -9.38 7.41
CA LEU A 388 2.10 -8.67 8.35
C LEU A 388 1.94 -9.11 9.81
N LEU A 389 0.83 -9.76 10.15
CA LEU A 389 0.53 -10.19 11.53
C LEU A 389 1.02 -11.61 11.82
N GLY A 390 1.16 -12.48 10.82
CA GLY A 390 1.44 -13.90 11.04
C GLY A 390 2.84 -14.18 11.55
N GLN A 391 3.87 -13.62 10.90
CA GLN A 391 5.26 -13.90 11.28
C GLN A 391 5.59 -13.50 12.74
N PRO A 392 5.12 -12.35 13.27
CA PRO A 392 5.23 -12.04 14.69
C PRO A 392 4.62 -13.09 15.63
N VAL A 393 3.53 -13.74 15.23
CA VAL A 393 2.91 -14.81 16.03
C VAL A 393 3.76 -16.07 16.01
N ILE A 394 4.33 -16.44 14.86
CA ILE A 394 5.23 -17.62 14.76
C ILE A 394 6.46 -17.46 15.67
N GLU A 395 7.00 -16.25 15.79
CA GLU A 395 8.26 -16.01 16.50
C GLU A 395 8.10 -15.74 18.01
N GLY A 396 6.87 -15.53 18.51
CA GLY A 396 6.66 -15.19 19.93
C GLY A 396 5.21 -15.09 20.39
N GLY A 397 4.31 -15.79 19.71
CA GLY A 397 2.88 -15.83 20.02
C GLY A 397 2.17 -14.49 19.94
N VAL A 398 1.01 -14.39 20.61
CA VAL A 398 0.26 -13.14 20.72
C VAL A 398 1.09 -11.98 21.30
N PRO A 399 1.95 -12.17 22.32
CA PRO A 399 2.83 -11.11 22.78
C PRO A 399 3.78 -10.59 21.69
N GLY A 400 4.32 -11.49 20.84
CA GLY A 400 5.10 -11.13 19.66
C GLY A 400 4.33 -10.24 18.69
N LEU A 401 3.08 -10.61 18.39
CA LEU A 401 2.16 -9.80 17.58
C LEU A 401 1.94 -8.41 18.17
N LEU A 402 1.72 -8.30 19.49
CA LEU A 402 1.51 -7.01 20.15
C LEU A 402 2.74 -6.11 20.06
N VAL A 403 3.93 -6.65 20.31
CA VAL A 403 5.19 -5.89 20.23
C VAL A 403 5.44 -5.40 18.81
N HIS A 404 5.44 -6.31 17.84
CA HIS A 404 5.79 -6.00 16.45
C HIS A 404 4.69 -5.21 15.73
N GLY A 405 3.42 -5.49 16.02
CA GLY A 405 2.29 -4.70 15.57
C GLY A 405 2.33 -3.26 16.11
N SER A 406 2.72 -3.08 17.38
CA SER A 406 2.90 -1.75 17.96
C SER A 406 4.08 -0.99 17.33
N ILE A 407 5.20 -1.67 17.07
CA ILE A 407 6.35 -1.09 16.35
C ILE A 407 5.92 -0.61 14.96
N LEU A 408 5.24 -1.47 14.19
CA LEU A 408 4.72 -1.15 12.86
C LEU A 408 3.80 0.08 12.90
N LEU A 409 2.81 0.08 13.79
CA LEU A 409 1.87 1.19 13.92
C LEU A 409 2.58 2.47 14.36
N PHE A 410 3.56 2.40 15.26
CA PHE A 410 4.38 3.55 15.66
C PHE A 410 5.12 4.16 14.46
N PHE A 411 5.75 3.34 13.61
CA PHE A 411 6.42 3.82 12.39
C PHE A 411 5.44 4.48 11.42
N LEU A 412 4.28 3.86 11.17
CA LEU A 412 3.25 4.43 10.31
C LEU A 412 2.66 5.72 10.89
N GLY A 413 2.54 5.81 12.21
CA GLY A 413 2.14 7.02 12.92
C GLY A 413 3.16 8.15 12.76
N GLY A 414 4.45 7.84 12.91
CA GLY A 414 5.53 8.78 12.63
C GLY A 414 5.48 9.31 11.20
N ALA A 415 5.25 8.44 10.22
CA ALA A 415 5.09 8.82 8.82
C ALA A 415 3.85 9.70 8.58
N THR A 416 2.70 9.37 9.19
CA THR A 416 1.48 10.20 9.16
C THR A 416 1.76 11.58 9.75
N ALA A 417 2.35 11.65 10.95
CA ALA A 417 2.67 12.90 11.62
C ALA A 417 3.60 13.77 10.78
N LEU A 418 4.59 13.14 10.13
CA LEU A 418 5.52 13.80 9.23
C LEU A 418 4.81 14.35 7.98
N ALA A 419 3.92 13.56 7.36
CA ALA A 419 3.13 13.98 6.19
C ALA A 419 2.19 15.16 6.50
N PHE A 420 1.66 15.21 7.72
CA PHE A 420 0.80 16.29 8.20
C PHE A 420 1.61 17.56 8.46
N ARG A 421 2.74 17.47 9.19
CA ARG A 421 3.54 18.62 9.64
C ARG A 421 4.44 19.25 8.56
N ARG A 422 4.85 18.48 7.54
CA ARG A 422 5.84 18.93 6.54
C ARG A 422 5.28 18.81 5.12
N PRO A 423 4.62 19.86 4.58
CA PRO A 423 4.20 19.87 3.18
C PRO A 423 5.41 19.89 2.23
N GLY A 424 5.18 19.57 0.95
CA GLY A 424 6.21 19.55 -0.09
C GLY A 424 6.92 18.20 -0.22
N LEU A 425 8.25 18.22 -0.30
CA LEU A 425 9.10 17.05 -0.59
C LEU A 425 8.86 15.88 0.38
N THR A 426 8.75 16.16 1.68
CA THR A 426 8.53 15.13 2.68
C THR A 426 7.22 14.37 2.47
N ARG A 427 6.16 15.09 2.08
CA ARG A 427 4.88 14.48 1.70
C ARG A 427 5.03 13.65 0.42
N VAL A 428 5.79 14.11 -0.57
CA VAL A 428 6.06 13.31 -1.78
C VAL A 428 6.71 11.97 -1.43
N VAL A 429 7.66 11.97 -0.49
CA VAL A 429 8.37 10.75 -0.06
C VAL A 429 7.43 9.75 0.60
N VAL A 430 6.57 10.23 1.51
CA VAL A 430 5.54 9.41 2.16
C VAL A 430 4.65 8.75 1.12
N PHE A 431 4.21 9.50 0.11
CA PHE A 431 3.38 8.97 -0.96
C PHE A 431 4.13 8.05 -1.92
N ALA A 432 5.42 8.30 -2.15
CA ALA A 432 6.26 7.44 -2.96
C ALA A 432 6.49 6.09 -2.31
N LEU A 433 6.53 6.04 -0.97
CA LEU A 433 6.66 4.79 -0.23
C LEU A 433 5.32 4.07 0.01
N LEU A 434 4.20 4.73 -0.28
CA LEU A 434 2.85 4.18 -0.09
C LEU A 434 2.67 2.78 -0.71
N PRO A 435 3.17 2.47 -1.94
CA PRO A 435 3.04 1.13 -2.52
C PRO A 435 3.56 0.00 -1.63
N TRP A 436 4.53 0.29 -0.76
CA TRP A 436 5.09 -0.68 0.17
C TRP A 436 4.48 -0.56 1.56
N TRP A 437 4.01 0.62 1.95
CA TRP A 437 3.39 0.83 3.26
C TRP A 437 2.01 0.22 3.40
N ILE A 438 1.23 0.15 2.31
CA ILE A 438 -0.14 -0.39 2.32
C ILE A 438 -0.23 -1.87 1.94
N ASP A 439 0.92 -2.56 1.87
CA ASP A 439 0.98 -3.96 1.46
C ASP A 439 0.91 -4.91 2.66
N PHE A 440 -0.31 -5.21 3.09
CA PHE A 440 -0.57 -6.10 4.23
C PHE A 440 -0.27 -7.60 3.95
N ASP A 441 -0.24 -7.99 2.68
CA ASP A 441 -0.01 -9.36 2.22
C ASP A 441 1.51 -9.71 2.15
N GLN A 442 2.38 -8.95 2.83
CA GLN A 442 3.82 -9.24 2.93
C GLN A 442 4.17 -9.87 4.28
N ASP A 443 5.26 -10.63 4.29
CA ASP A 443 5.89 -11.07 5.53
C ASP A 443 6.44 -9.87 6.30
N PHE A 444 6.32 -9.88 7.63
CA PHE A 444 6.72 -8.76 8.48
C PHE A 444 8.18 -8.36 8.27
N ALA A 445 9.09 -9.33 8.21
CA ALA A 445 10.51 -9.06 7.97
C ALA A 445 10.72 -8.42 6.59
N LEU A 446 10.06 -8.93 5.55
CA LEU A 446 10.15 -8.37 4.20
C LEU A 446 9.62 -6.94 4.12
N TYR A 447 8.51 -6.67 4.80
CA TYR A 447 7.91 -5.33 4.90
C TYR A 447 8.89 -4.31 5.50
N PHE A 448 9.48 -4.62 6.65
CA PHE A 448 10.50 -3.76 7.27
C PHE A 448 11.75 -3.62 6.42
N GLY A 449 12.23 -4.73 5.84
CA GLY A 449 13.39 -4.72 4.95
C GLY A 449 13.17 -3.84 3.72
N ASN A 450 11.98 -3.90 3.13
CA ASN A 450 11.57 -3.08 2.01
C ASN A 450 11.54 -1.60 2.40
N ILE A 451 10.89 -1.24 3.51
CA ILE A 451 10.83 0.15 3.98
C ILE A 451 12.22 0.73 4.22
N VAL A 452 13.11 0.00 4.91
CA VAL A 452 14.46 0.50 5.21
C VAL A 452 15.27 0.65 3.92
N LYS A 453 15.25 -0.35 3.03
CA LYS A 453 15.95 -0.27 1.74
C LYS A 453 15.46 0.93 0.92
N PHE A 454 14.16 1.12 0.80
CA PHE A 454 13.60 2.18 -0.02
C PHE A 454 13.79 3.56 0.63
N GLY A 455 13.71 3.64 1.95
CA GLY A 455 14.11 4.82 2.71
C GLY A 455 15.55 5.21 2.43
N LEU A 456 16.49 4.26 2.47
CA LEU A 456 17.89 4.49 2.14
C LEU A 456 18.10 4.92 0.68
N CYS A 457 17.33 4.38 -0.27
CA CYS A 457 17.41 4.79 -1.68
C CYS A 457 16.86 6.20 -1.94
N ILE A 458 15.79 6.58 -1.22
CA ILE A 458 15.14 7.88 -1.40
C ILE A 458 15.86 8.99 -0.62
N THR A 459 16.54 8.67 0.48
CA THR A 459 17.21 9.65 1.36
C THR A 459 18.23 10.55 0.61
N PRO A 460 19.15 10.02 -0.23
CA PRO A 460 20.04 10.87 -1.01
C PRO A 460 19.29 11.83 -1.93
N LEU A 461 18.22 11.36 -2.59
CA LEU A 461 17.38 12.17 -3.46
C LEU A 461 16.66 13.27 -2.67
N MET A 462 16.24 12.98 -1.43
CA MET A 462 15.68 13.98 -0.53
C MET A 462 16.72 15.02 -0.11
N LEU A 463 17.93 14.59 0.27
CA LEU A 463 19.00 15.48 0.71
C LEU A 463 19.39 16.44 -0.42
N ILE A 464 19.62 15.93 -1.63
CA ILE A 464 19.89 16.74 -2.82
C ILE A 464 18.76 17.74 -3.07
N SER A 465 17.51 17.28 -3.02
CA SER A 465 16.34 18.14 -3.22
C SER A 465 16.17 19.20 -2.12
N SER A 466 16.60 18.93 -0.89
CA SER A 466 16.45 19.81 0.27
C SER A 466 17.55 20.87 0.41
N VAL A 467 18.83 20.50 0.21
CA VAL A 467 19.99 21.41 0.29
C VAL A 467 19.85 22.54 -0.72
N SER A 468 19.38 22.21 -1.91
CA SER A 468 19.25 23.18 -3.00
C SER A 468 18.05 24.12 -2.88
N LEU A 469 17.03 23.76 -2.09
CA LEU A 469 15.95 24.68 -1.72
C LEU A 469 16.42 25.69 -0.67
N LYS A 470 17.31 25.28 0.25
CA LYS A 470 17.81 26.12 1.36
C LYS A 470 18.84 27.16 0.89
N GLN A 471 19.77 26.81 0.00
CA GLN A 471 20.76 27.76 -0.53
C GLN A 471 20.15 28.92 -1.32
N ARG A 472 19.01 28.71 -2.00
CA ARG A 472 18.37 29.77 -2.79
C ARG A 472 17.56 30.77 -1.97
N SER A 473 16.93 30.32 -0.88
CA SER A 473 16.24 31.20 0.09
C SER A 473 17.20 32.25 0.68
N ILE A 474 18.45 31.88 0.93
CA ILE A 474 19.49 32.77 1.45
C ILE A 474 19.94 33.77 0.36
N SER A 475 20.13 33.30 -0.88
CA SER A 475 20.54 34.17 -2.00
C SER A 475 19.48 35.20 -2.44
N SER A 476 18.18 34.90 -2.27
CA SER A 476 17.10 35.84 -2.56
C SER A 476 16.91 36.88 -1.46
N ALA A 477 17.18 36.54 -0.19
CA ALA A 477 17.15 37.49 0.92
C ALA A 477 18.31 38.51 0.80
N GLY A 478 19.49 38.08 0.34
CA GLY A 478 20.63 38.97 0.10
C GLY A 478 20.46 39.95 -1.07
N ARG A 479 19.53 39.72 -2.00
CA ARG A 479 19.23 40.64 -3.12
C ARG A 479 18.13 41.66 -2.81
N LEU A 480 17.37 41.46 -1.74
CA LEU A 480 16.34 42.41 -1.28
C LEU A 480 16.88 43.37 -0.20
N GLY A 481 18.13 43.19 0.23
CA GLY A 481 18.84 44.06 1.17
C GLY A 481 19.89 44.98 0.53
N HIS A 482 19.84 45.17 -0.80
CA HIS A 482 20.69 46.11 -1.53
C HIS A 482 19.85 47.11 -2.31
#